data_AF-A0A7S3ULD9-F1
#
_entry.id   AF-A0A7S3ULD9-F1
#
_cell.length_a   1.000
_cell.length_b   1.000
_cell.length_c   1.000
_cell.angle_alpha   90.00
_cell.angle_beta   90.00
_cell.angle_gamma   90.00
#
_symmetry.space_group_name_H-M   'P 1'
#
loop_
_entity.id
_entity.type
_entity.pdbx_description
1 polymer ?
#
loop_
_entity_poly.entity_id
_entity_poly.type
_entity_poly.pdbx_seq_one_letter_code
_entity_poly.pdbx_strand_id
1 'polypeptide(L)'
;MSVVFTGLFLYLRKLRCCRPVSDEKRPHALYSNSWRYHLCGVYRWTTCCSAFFCFGPRWAETAHMMGLVNRWWLLGFVLACQTLYFCWSFSSFLFIFAAVAFRQQVRRKFQIQHGGITWVTDFLVYSFCSCCAVAQEANMVDWASASSHPAAVRAQEPSRSSDIEVG
;
A
#
# COMPACT_ATOMS: atom_id res chain seq x y z
N MET A 1 -9.67 20.03 -4.43
CA MET A 1 -8.78 19.55 -5.52
C MET A 1 -8.55 18.04 -5.54
N SER A 2 -8.61 17.32 -4.41
CA SER A 2 -8.35 15.86 -4.38
C SER A 2 -9.31 14.98 -5.20
N VAL A 3 -10.59 15.35 -5.35
CA VAL A 3 -11.58 14.49 -6.04
C VAL A 3 -11.33 14.40 -7.55
N VAL A 4 -10.84 15.48 -8.17
CA VAL A 4 -10.50 15.53 -9.60
C VAL A 4 -9.26 14.68 -9.88
N PHE A 5 -8.26 14.71 -9.00
CA PHE A 5 -7.09 13.84 -9.10
C PHE A 5 -7.44 12.38 -8.81
N THR A 6 -8.37 12.08 -7.91
CA THR A 6 -8.87 10.71 -7.69
C THR A 6 -9.64 10.20 -8.91
N GLY A 7 -10.50 11.02 -9.51
CA GLY A 7 -11.23 10.66 -10.74
C GLY A 7 -10.29 10.46 -11.94
N LEU A 8 -9.33 11.36 -12.13
CA LEU A 8 -8.30 11.23 -13.15
C LEU A 8 -7.38 10.02 -12.88
N PHE A 9 -7.05 9.71 -11.63
CA PHE A 9 -6.27 8.53 -11.28
C PHE A 9 -7.03 7.23 -11.56
N LEU A 10 -8.32 7.17 -11.21
CA LEU A 10 -9.18 6.02 -11.54
C LEU A 10 -9.33 5.86 -13.06
N TYR A 11 -9.45 6.96 -13.81
CA TYR A 11 -9.49 6.99 -15.27
C TYR A 11 -8.16 6.55 -15.90
N LEU A 12 -7.03 7.12 -15.47
CA LEU A 12 -5.67 6.75 -15.90
C LEU A 12 -5.29 5.32 -15.51
N ARG A 13 -5.93 4.76 -14.47
CA ARG A 13 -5.71 3.38 -14.05
C ARG A 13 -6.55 2.39 -14.86
N LYS A 14 -7.78 2.76 -15.25
CA LYS A 14 -8.55 2.02 -16.26
C LYS A 14 -7.81 1.94 -17.60
N LEU A 15 -6.96 2.94 -17.89
CA LEU A 15 -6.06 2.96 -19.05
C LEU A 15 -4.74 2.20 -18.85
N ARG A 16 -4.41 1.70 -17.65
CA ARG A 16 -3.11 1.06 -17.34
C ARG A 16 -3.23 -0.47 -17.14
N CYS A 17 -3.98 -1.14 -18.01
CA CYS A 17 -4.02 -2.61 -18.15
C CYS A 17 -2.69 -3.29 -18.58
N CYS A 18 -1.55 -2.62 -18.45
CA CYS A 18 -0.22 -3.17 -18.77
C CYS A 18 0.77 -2.65 -17.70
N ARG A 19 1.64 -3.43 -17.07
CA ARG A 19 2.04 -4.83 -17.12
C ARG A 19 2.78 -5.10 -15.79
N PRO A 20 2.93 -6.36 -15.36
CA PRO A 20 3.89 -6.72 -14.34
C PRO A 20 5.29 -6.23 -14.75
N VAL A 21 6.02 -5.59 -13.83
CA VAL A 21 7.46 -5.41 -14.01
C VAL A 21 8.08 -6.79 -13.84
N SER A 22 8.41 -7.42 -14.96
CA SER A 22 9.43 -8.46 -14.99
C SER A 22 10.76 -7.78 -14.71
N ASP A 23 11.10 -7.63 -13.43
CA ASP A 23 12.46 -7.32 -13.06
C ASP A 23 13.25 -8.62 -13.10
N GLU A 24 14.32 -8.55 -13.87
CA GLU A 24 15.14 -9.65 -14.34
C GLU A 24 15.74 -10.47 -13.19
N LYS A 25 15.68 -11.80 -13.36
CA LYS A 25 16.26 -12.88 -12.54
C LYS A 25 17.33 -12.40 -11.55
N ARG A 26 17.00 -12.29 -10.26
CA ARG A 26 17.99 -12.43 -9.16
C ARG A 26 17.45 -13.29 -8.02
N PRO A 27 18.28 -14.19 -7.49
CA PRO A 27 17.84 -15.35 -6.73
C PRO A 27 17.24 -14.98 -5.38
N HIS A 28 16.47 -15.93 -4.86
CA HIS A 28 15.66 -16.05 -3.65
C HIS A 28 16.32 -15.68 -2.29
N ALA A 29 17.39 -14.89 -2.28
CA ALA A 29 18.06 -14.46 -1.05
C ALA A 29 17.64 -13.04 -0.69
N LEU A 30 16.77 -12.91 0.31
CA LEU A 30 17.10 -12.26 1.60
C LEU A 30 15.82 -12.16 2.45
N TYR A 31 15.57 -13.26 3.16
CA TYR A 31 14.90 -13.29 4.46
C TYR A 31 15.72 -12.47 5.49
N SER A 32 15.93 -11.18 5.27
CA SER A 32 16.40 -10.31 6.34
C SER A 32 15.17 -9.81 7.10
N ASN A 33 15.22 -9.81 8.43
CA ASN A 33 14.18 -9.29 9.33
C ASN A 33 13.93 -7.76 9.16
N SER A 34 14.14 -7.20 7.97
CA SER A 34 14.21 -5.78 7.65
C SER A 34 13.53 -5.47 6.30
N TRP A 35 13.22 -4.19 6.09
CA TRP A 35 12.64 -3.72 4.84
C TRP A 35 13.64 -3.82 3.68
N ARG A 36 13.19 -4.38 2.54
CA ARG A 36 14.00 -4.44 1.31
C ARG A 36 14.31 -3.06 0.71
N TYR A 37 13.34 -2.15 0.77
CA TYR A 37 13.48 -0.78 0.29
C TYR A 37 13.70 0.16 1.46
N HIS A 38 14.54 1.18 1.33
CA HIS A 38 14.73 2.23 2.36
C HIS A 38 13.68 3.33 2.21
N LEU A 39 13.24 3.98 3.31
CA LEU A 39 12.16 4.98 3.30
C LEU A 39 12.33 6.08 2.24
N CYS A 40 13.54 6.57 2.00
CA CYS A 40 13.84 7.58 0.97
C CYS A 40 14.72 7.01 -0.15
N GLY A 41 14.54 5.72 -0.49
CA GLY A 41 15.31 5.07 -1.54
C GLY A 41 15.00 5.63 -2.94
N VAL A 42 15.82 5.22 -3.91
CA VAL A 42 15.54 5.47 -5.33
C VAL A 42 14.37 4.57 -5.74
N TYR A 43 13.19 5.16 -5.86
CA TYR A 43 12.01 4.49 -6.37
C TYR A 43 11.72 4.92 -7.80
N ARG A 44 10.88 4.13 -8.49
CA ARG A 44 10.30 4.55 -9.77
C ARG A 44 9.53 5.86 -9.58
N TRP A 45 9.77 6.84 -10.45
CA TRP A 45 9.07 8.13 -10.46
C TRP A 45 7.54 7.98 -10.43
N THR A 46 7.01 6.98 -11.14
CA THR A 46 5.57 6.69 -11.15
C THR A 46 5.03 6.32 -9.77
N THR A 47 5.81 5.57 -8.97
CA THR A 47 5.42 5.16 -7.62
C THR A 47 5.50 6.34 -6.67
N CYS A 48 6.58 7.14 -6.72
CA CYS A 48 6.70 8.37 -5.95
C CYS A 48 5.54 9.33 -6.24
N CYS A 49 5.30 9.67 -7.50
CA CYS A 49 4.21 10.56 -7.88
C CYS A 49 2.85 10.02 -7.41
N SER A 50 2.61 8.70 -7.53
CA SER A 50 1.37 8.10 -7.04
C SER A 50 1.24 8.13 -5.51
N ALA A 51 2.33 7.98 -4.76
CA ALA A 51 2.31 8.02 -3.31
C ALA A 51 2.15 9.45 -2.77
N PHE A 52 2.68 10.45 -3.48
CA PHE A 52 2.55 11.87 -3.12
C PHE A 52 1.18 12.45 -3.50
N PHE A 53 0.75 12.28 -4.76
CA PHE A 53 -0.46 12.92 -5.26
C PHE A 53 -1.72 12.06 -5.13
N CYS A 54 -1.56 10.73 -5.01
CA CYS A 54 -2.66 9.77 -4.97
C CYS A 54 -2.50 8.80 -3.81
N PHE A 55 -2.09 9.33 -2.66
CA PHE A 55 -1.81 8.59 -1.44
C PHE A 55 -2.93 7.59 -1.09
N GLY A 56 -4.17 8.06 -1.00
CA GLY A 56 -5.32 7.24 -0.57
C GLY A 56 -5.59 6.05 -1.49
N PRO A 57 -5.81 6.27 -2.80
CA PRO A 57 -6.00 5.19 -3.76
C PRO A 57 -4.82 4.22 -3.83
N ARG A 58 -3.58 4.70 -3.73
CA ARG A 58 -2.39 3.82 -3.77
C ARG A 58 -2.29 2.96 -2.52
N TRP A 59 -2.54 3.53 -1.34
CA TRP A 59 -2.57 2.80 -0.08
C TRP A 59 -3.73 1.80 -0.03
N ALA A 60 -4.90 2.17 -0.55
CA ALA A 60 -6.03 1.25 -0.68
C ALA A 60 -5.73 0.05 -1.59
N GLU A 61 -4.98 0.29 -2.67
CA GLU A 61 -4.58 -0.77 -3.58
C GLU A 61 -3.55 -1.72 -2.94
N THR A 62 -2.53 -1.21 -2.26
CA THR A 62 -1.54 -2.06 -1.59
C THR A 62 -2.18 -2.92 -0.53
N ALA A 63 -3.16 -2.38 0.19
CA ALA A 63 -3.93 -3.10 1.18
C ALA A 63 -4.79 -4.23 0.59
N HIS A 64 -5.39 -3.96 -0.57
CA HIS A 64 -6.15 -4.94 -1.31
C HIS A 64 -5.26 -6.05 -1.89
N MET A 65 -4.11 -5.70 -2.48
CA MET A 65 -3.14 -6.67 -3.02
C MET A 65 -2.55 -7.58 -1.93
N MET A 66 -2.51 -7.10 -0.68
CA MET A 66 -2.17 -7.93 0.48
C MET A 66 -3.37 -8.64 1.10
N GLY A 67 -4.59 -8.50 0.58
CA GLY A 67 -5.77 -9.19 1.09
C GLY A 67 -6.09 -8.82 2.54
N LEU A 68 -5.74 -7.60 2.96
CA LEU A 68 -5.98 -7.11 4.32
C LEU A 68 -7.38 -6.51 4.45
N VAL A 69 -7.79 -5.76 3.43
CA VAL A 69 -9.11 -5.12 3.35
C VAL A 69 -9.58 -5.03 1.90
N ASN A 70 -10.89 -4.96 1.68
CA ASN A 70 -11.44 -4.68 0.36
C ASN A 70 -11.09 -3.23 -0.04
N ARG A 71 -10.66 -3.06 -1.29
CA ARG A 71 -10.28 -1.76 -1.87
C ARG A 71 -11.36 -0.69 -1.68
N TRP A 72 -12.63 -1.06 -1.87
CA TRP A 72 -13.75 -0.11 -1.82
C TRP A 72 -14.03 0.39 -0.40
N TRP A 73 -13.93 -0.50 0.59
CA TRP A 73 -14.06 -0.13 2.00
C TRP A 73 -12.97 0.84 2.42
N LEU A 74 -11.72 0.58 2.03
CA LEU A 74 -10.60 1.44 2.41
C LEU A 74 -10.63 2.79 1.67
N LEU A 75 -11.05 2.82 0.41
CA LEU A 75 -11.26 4.06 -0.33
C LEU A 75 -12.38 4.90 0.29
N GLY A 76 -13.49 4.27 0.67
CA GLY A 76 -14.60 4.90 1.38
C GLY A 76 -14.15 5.50 2.72
N PHE A 77 -13.33 4.76 3.48
CA PHE A 77 -12.74 5.24 4.73
C PHE A 77 -11.89 6.50 4.51
N VAL A 78 -10.98 6.48 3.53
CA VAL A 78 -10.13 7.64 3.23
C VAL A 78 -10.96 8.86 2.80
N LEU A 79 -11.99 8.65 1.97
CA LEU A 79 -12.90 9.72 1.55
C LEU A 79 -13.69 10.28 2.73
N ALA A 80 -14.19 9.44 3.64
CA ALA A 80 -14.89 9.86 4.85
C ALA A 80 -13.98 10.68 5.78
N CYS A 81 -12.73 10.23 5.99
CA CYS A 81 -11.75 11.01 6.77
C CYS A 81 -11.47 12.38 6.15
N GLN A 82 -11.50 12.49 4.82
CA GLN A 82 -11.24 13.74 4.09
C GLN A 82 -12.42 14.71 4.09
N THR A 83 -13.67 14.23 4.17
CA THR A 83 -14.87 15.07 4.16
C THR A 83 -15.26 15.59 5.55
N LEU A 84 -14.79 14.93 6.63
CA LEU A 84 -14.99 15.36 8.02
C LEU A 84 -14.08 16.55 8.40
N TYR A 85 -14.18 17.66 7.66
CA TYR A 85 -13.39 18.89 7.79
C TYR A 85 -13.39 19.49 9.21
N PHE A 86 -14.48 19.34 9.97
CA PHE A 86 -14.62 19.93 11.31
C PHE A 86 -13.77 19.23 12.38
N CYS A 87 -13.32 18.00 12.12
CA CYS A 87 -12.55 17.18 13.05
C CYS A 87 -11.16 16.84 12.49
N TRP A 88 -10.55 17.74 11.71
CA TRP A 88 -9.30 17.49 10.98
C TRP A 88 -8.20 16.88 11.85
N SER A 89 -8.03 17.37 13.08
CA SER A 89 -7.03 16.85 14.02
C SER A 89 -7.33 15.39 14.38
N PHE A 90 -8.57 15.07 14.74
CA PHE A 90 -8.97 13.73 15.15
C PHE A 90 -8.95 12.73 13.98
N SER A 91 -9.43 13.15 12.80
CA SER A 91 -9.41 12.31 11.60
C SER A 91 -7.99 12.01 11.14
N SER A 92 -7.06 12.97 11.28
CA SER A 92 -5.64 12.77 10.96
C SER A 92 -4.98 11.76 11.92
N PHE A 93 -5.26 11.83 13.22
CA PHE A 93 -4.75 10.84 14.18
C PHE A 93 -5.29 9.44 13.89
N LEU A 94 -6.60 9.30 13.69
CA LEU A 94 -7.21 8.02 13.31
C LEU A 94 -6.59 7.45 12.03
N PHE A 95 -6.37 8.31 11.03
CA PHE A 95 -5.74 7.92 9.79
C PHE A 95 -4.32 7.39 10.01
N ILE A 96 -3.49 8.09 10.80
CA ILE A 96 -2.13 7.64 11.12
C ILE A 96 -2.15 6.31 11.88
N PHE A 97 -3.03 6.13 12.87
CA PHE A 97 -3.13 4.87 13.61
C PHE A 97 -3.54 3.71 12.69
N ALA A 98 -4.50 3.92 11.80
CA ALA A 98 -4.88 2.92 10.79
C ALA A 98 -3.71 2.57 9.87
N ALA A 99 -2.96 3.58 9.41
CA ALA A 99 -1.80 3.39 8.55
C ALA A 99 -0.65 2.64 9.25
N VAL A 100 -0.39 2.93 10.52
CA VAL A 100 0.60 2.22 11.35
C VAL A 100 0.16 0.78 11.60
N ALA A 101 -1.10 0.56 11.97
CA ALA A 101 -1.62 -0.79 12.20
C ALA A 101 -1.52 -1.65 10.93
N PHE A 102 -1.83 -1.06 9.77
CA PHE A 102 -1.66 -1.68 8.48
C PHE A 102 -0.20 -2.03 8.18
N ARG A 103 0.71 -1.10 8.41
CA ARG A 103 2.15 -1.32 8.24
C ARG A 103 2.70 -2.41 9.15
N GLN A 104 2.16 -2.55 10.36
CA GLN A 104 2.49 -3.67 11.25
C GLN A 104 1.98 -5.01 10.70
N GLN A 105 0.83 -5.04 10.02
CA GLN A 105 0.36 -6.23 9.32
C GLN A 105 1.24 -6.58 8.11
N VAL A 106 1.72 -5.58 7.36
CA VAL A 106 2.72 -5.77 6.30
C VAL A 106 3.96 -6.46 6.88
N ARG A 107 4.51 -5.92 7.99
CA ARG A 107 5.68 -6.50 8.66
C ARG A 107 5.45 -7.97 9.05
N ARG A 108 4.28 -8.30 9.63
CA ARG A 108 3.91 -9.69 9.96
C ARG A 108 3.86 -10.60 8.74
N LYS A 109 3.23 -10.15 7.64
CA LYS A 109 3.12 -10.95 6.40
C LYS A 109 4.46 -11.20 5.73
N PHE A 110 5.37 -10.24 5.80
CA PHE A 110 6.71 -10.34 5.23
C PHE A 110 7.77 -10.83 6.23
N GLN A 111 7.37 -11.25 7.45
CA GLN A 111 8.30 -11.70 8.49
C GLN A 111 9.40 -10.66 8.82
N ILE A 112 9.08 -9.37 8.72
CA ILE A 112 9.93 -8.25 9.17
C ILE A 112 9.73 -8.09 10.68
N GLN A 113 10.78 -7.62 11.38
CA GLN A 113 10.68 -7.28 12.81
C GLN A 113 9.45 -6.39 13.09
N HIS A 114 8.62 -6.82 14.03
CA HIS A 114 7.34 -6.20 14.40
C HIS A 114 7.16 -6.14 15.92
N GLY A 115 6.35 -5.21 16.41
CA GLY A 115 6.12 -5.02 17.85
C GLY A 115 7.11 -4.05 18.54
N GLY A 116 6.84 -3.75 19.81
CA GLY A 116 7.65 -2.86 20.65
C GLY A 116 7.97 -1.52 19.98
N ILE A 117 9.26 -1.21 19.85
CA ILE A 117 9.76 0.06 19.30
C ILE A 117 9.31 0.32 17.85
N THR A 118 9.01 -0.74 17.09
CA THR A 118 8.61 -0.59 15.68
C THR A 118 7.28 0.16 15.51
N TRP A 119 6.38 0.12 16.50
CA TRP A 119 5.15 0.90 16.50
C TRP A 119 5.44 2.40 16.57
N VAL A 120 6.37 2.79 17.44
CA VAL A 120 6.81 4.18 17.57
C VAL A 120 7.53 4.62 16.31
N THR A 121 8.42 3.78 15.77
CA THR A 121 9.11 4.07 14.51
C THR A 121 8.11 4.26 13.38
N ASP A 122 7.13 3.35 13.22
CA ASP A 122 6.14 3.44 12.16
C ASP A 122 5.22 4.67 12.33
N PHE A 123 4.87 5.04 13.55
CA PHE A 123 4.13 6.26 13.85
C PHE A 123 4.90 7.51 13.44
N LEU A 124 6.19 7.62 13.82
CA LEU A 124 7.05 8.74 13.42
C LEU A 124 7.20 8.78 11.89
N VAL A 125 7.40 7.62 11.27
CA VAL A 125 7.53 7.51 9.81
C VAL A 125 6.28 8.01 9.10
N TYR A 126 5.08 7.62 9.53
CA TYR A 126 3.84 8.11 8.94
C TYR A 126 3.56 9.59 9.28
N SER A 127 4.02 10.07 10.43
CA SER A 127 3.88 11.48 10.82
C SER A 127 4.78 12.42 10.03
N PHE A 128 6.02 12.00 9.73
CA PHE A 128 7.03 12.84 9.08
C PHE A 128 7.21 12.56 7.58
N CYS A 129 7.00 11.33 7.11
CA CYS A 129 7.03 11.01 5.68
C CYS A 129 6.05 9.88 5.30
N SER A 130 4.75 10.18 5.34
CA SER A 130 3.69 9.24 4.93
C SER A 130 3.82 8.78 3.46
N CYS A 131 4.18 9.67 2.55
CA CYS A 131 4.39 9.34 1.13
C CYS A 131 5.56 8.37 0.92
N CYS A 132 6.66 8.55 1.63
CA CYS A 132 7.80 7.62 1.66
C CYS A 132 7.35 6.23 2.13
N ALA A 133 6.58 6.19 3.22
CA ALA A 133 6.09 4.96 3.82
C ALA A 133 5.21 4.17 2.85
N VAL A 134 4.26 4.85 2.19
CA VAL A 134 3.38 4.23 1.20
C VAL A 134 4.13 3.83 -0.07
N ALA A 135 5.09 4.63 -0.54
CA ALA A 135 5.94 4.23 -1.67
C ALA A 135 6.73 2.96 -1.33
N GLN A 136 7.34 2.90 -0.15
CA GLN A 136 8.09 1.73 0.32
C GLN A 136 7.21 0.47 0.38
N GLU A 137 6.02 0.58 0.99
CA GLU A 137 5.05 -0.51 1.08
C GLU A 137 4.59 -0.97 -0.31
N ALA A 138 4.28 -0.02 -1.18
CA ALA A 138 3.80 -0.32 -2.52
C ALA A 138 4.84 -1.06 -3.36
N ASN A 139 6.09 -0.63 -3.34
CA ASN A 139 7.16 -1.34 -4.05
C ASN A 139 7.39 -2.73 -3.46
N MET A 140 7.29 -2.89 -2.14
CA MET A 140 7.43 -4.20 -1.51
C MET A 140 6.33 -5.17 -1.94
N VAL A 141 5.08 -4.70 -2.00
CA VAL A 141 3.94 -5.51 -2.45
C VAL A 141 4.01 -5.80 -3.95
N ASP A 142 4.36 -4.81 -4.77
CA ASP A 142 4.52 -5.01 -6.23
C ASP A 142 5.61 -6.06 -6.51
N TRP A 143 6.74 -5.99 -5.79
CA TRP A 143 7.80 -7.00 -5.88
C TRP A 143 7.31 -8.38 -5.43
N ALA A 144 6.57 -8.46 -4.33
CA ALA A 144 6.02 -9.71 -3.82
C ALA A 144 5.03 -10.36 -4.81
N SER A 145 4.21 -9.53 -5.47
CA SER A 145 3.29 -9.98 -6.52
C SER A 145 4.05 -10.44 -7.78
N ALA A 146 5.13 -9.76 -8.16
CA ALA A 146 5.93 -10.13 -9.32
C ALA A 146 6.75 -11.41 -9.11
N SER A 147 7.16 -11.69 -7.86
CA SER A 147 7.94 -12.86 -7.47
C SER A 147 7.10 -14.08 -7.05
N SER A 148 5.76 -14.00 -7.17
CA SER A 148 4.83 -15.03 -6.67
C SER A 148 5.09 -15.41 -5.21
N HIS A 149 5.47 -14.43 -4.38
CA HIS A 149 5.79 -14.66 -2.98
C HIS A 149 4.54 -15.16 -2.22
N PRO A 150 4.64 -16.13 -1.30
CA PRO A 150 3.48 -16.72 -0.61
C PRO A 150 2.62 -15.68 0.12
N ALA A 151 3.20 -14.57 0.58
CA ALA A 151 2.47 -13.45 1.18
C ALA A 151 1.52 -12.73 0.21
N ALA A 152 1.87 -12.68 -1.08
CA ALA A 152 1.04 -12.08 -2.14
C ALA A 152 0.08 -13.11 -2.77
N VAL A 153 0.52 -14.37 -2.93
CA VAL A 153 -0.32 -15.44 -3.50
C VAL A 153 -1.53 -15.73 -2.62
N ARG A 154 -1.34 -15.89 -1.30
CA ARG A 154 -2.44 -16.12 -0.35
C ARG A 154 -3.43 -14.95 -0.24
N ALA A 155 -3.00 -13.75 -0.62
CA ALA A 155 -3.84 -12.57 -0.62
C ALA A 155 -4.78 -12.50 -1.83
N GLN A 156 -4.41 -13.15 -2.94
CA GLN A 156 -5.16 -13.13 -4.20
C GLN A 156 -6.14 -14.30 -4.35
N GLU A 157 -6.00 -15.36 -3.54
CA GLU A 157 -6.90 -16.53 -3.55
C GLU A 157 -8.39 -16.18 -3.33
N PRO A 158 -8.79 -15.27 -2.41
CA PRO A 158 -10.21 -14.98 -2.18
C PRO A 158 -10.89 -14.18 -3.30
N SER A 159 -10.13 -13.42 -4.10
CA SER A 159 -10.68 -12.57 -5.17
C SER A 159 -10.70 -13.24 -6.54
N ARG A 160 -9.91 -14.29 -6.75
CA ARG A 160 -9.85 -15.00 -8.05
C ARG A 160 -11.07 -15.90 -8.29
N SER A 161 -11.72 -16.40 -7.24
CA SER A 161 -12.90 -17.24 -7.38
C SER A 161 -14.12 -16.46 -7.91
N SER A 162 -14.22 -15.16 -7.65
CA SER A 162 -15.31 -14.31 -8.14
C SER A 162 -15.19 -13.87 -9.60
N ASP A 163 -13.99 -13.96 -10.20
CA ASP A 163 -13.77 -13.61 -11.61
C ASP A 163 -14.01 -14.79 -12.57
N ILE A 164 -14.21 -16.02 -12.04
CA ILE A 164 -14.43 -17.24 -12.85
C ILE A 164 -15.94 -17.51 -13.08
N GLU A 165 -16.85 -16.89 -12.33
CA GLU A 165 -18.30 -17.12 -12.46
C GLU A 165 -19.04 -16.18 -13.43
N VAL A 166 -18.33 -15.40 -14.25
CA VAL A 166 -18.96 -14.59 -15.31
C VAL A 166 -18.47 -15.08 -16.67
N GLY A 167 -18.97 -16.26 -17.07
CA GLY A 167 -18.88 -16.82 -18.41
C GLY A 167 -20.26 -16.95 -19.02
#